data_AF-A0A7Z0Q855-F1
#
_entry.id   AF-A0A7Z0Q855-F1
#
_cell.length_a   1.000
_cell.length_b   1.000
_cell.length_c   1.000
_cell.angle_alpha   90.00
_cell.angle_beta   90.00
_cell.angle_gamma   90.00
#
_symmetry.space_group_name_H-M   'P 1'
#
loop_
_entity.id
_entity.type
_entity.pdbx_description
1 polymer ?
#
loop_
_entity_poly.entity_id
_entity_poly.type
_entity_poly.pdbx_seq_one_letter_code
_entity_poly.pdbx_strand_id
1 'polypeptide(L)' 'MAIGIMTGTAPARAEVAQCRFIQAKPEREACYQRQEAALAAKRKPEPSAESKTLESMRQMRQDDDAVYRSINNICRGC' A
#
# COMPACT_ATOMS: atom_id res chain seq x y z
N MET A 1 -35.72 -15.13 37.01
CA MET A 1 -35.96 -15.12 35.55
C MET A 1 -34.61 -14.96 34.88
N ALA A 2 -34.22 -15.89 34.03
CA ALA A 2 -32.86 -16.01 33.49
C ALA A 2 -32.67 -15.24 32.18
N ILE A 3 -31.46 -14.69 32.03
CA ILE A 3 -30.68 -14.35 30.83
C ILE A 3 -31.23 -13.25 29.90
N GLY A 4 -30.43 -12.19 29.76
CA GLY A 4 -30.38 -11.35 28.57
C GLY A 4 -28.93 -10.95 28.30
N ILE A 5 -28.19 -11.76 27.54
CA ILE A 5 -26.86 -11.37 27.05
C ILE A 5 -27.10 -10.31 25.98
N MET A 6 -26.79 -9.05 26.29
CA MET A 6 -26.75 -7.99 25.29
C MET A 6 -25.48 -8.16 24.46
N THR A 7 -25.56 -8.97 23.41
CA THR A 7 -24.60 -8.97 22.32
C THR A 7 -24.75 -7.65 21.55
N GLY A 8 -23.95 -6.66 21.92
CA GLY A 8 -23.76 -5.46 21.12
C GLY A 8 -23.20 -5.86 19.75
N THR A 9 -24.03 -5.72 18.71
CA THR A 9 -23.61 -5.87 17.32
C THR A 9 -22.56 -4.81 17.01
N ALA A 10 -21.29 -5.22 16.95
CA ALA A 10 -20.22 -4.36 16.46
C ALA A 10 -20.52 -3.99 14.99
N PRO A 11 -20.32 -2.72 14.59
CA PRO A 11 -20.72 -2.25 13.28
C PRO A 11 -19.87 -2.93 12.20
N ALA A 12 -20.55 -3.70 11.34
CA ALA A 12 -20.03 -4.13 10.05
C ALA A 12 -20.11 -2.96 9.08
N ARG A 13 -19.16 -2.01 9.14
CA ARG A 13 -18.95 -1.04 8.06
C ARG A 13 -17.47 -0.86 7.78
N ALA A 14 -17.12 -1.31 6.57
CA ALA A 14 -15.83 -1.14 5.92
C ALA A 14 -15.64 0.32 5.47
N GLU A 15 -15.63 1.24 6.42
CA GLU A 15 -14.89 2.50 6.31
C GLU A 15 -13.69 2.35 7.24
N VAL A 16 -12.58 3.02 6.94
CA VAL A 16 -11.35 2.98 7.75
C VAL A 16 -11.72 3.38 9.19
N ALA A 17 -12.02 2.39 10.03
CA ALA A 17 -12.55 2.63 11.37
C ALA A 17 -11.51 3.48 12.09
N GLN A 18 -11.93 4.64 12.57
CA GLN A 18 -11.05 5.62 13.15
C GLN A 18 -10.62 5.15 14.55
N CYS A 19 -9.73 4.14 14.59
CA CYS A 19 -9.20 3.52 15.81
C CYS A 19 -8.62 4.56 16.79
N ARG A 20 -8.27 5.75 16.28
CA ARG A 20 -7.90 6.96 17.03
C ARG A 20 -8.94 7.41 18.06
N PHE A 21 -10.23 7.21 17.82
CA PHE A 21 -11.29 7.72 18.71
C PHE A 21 -11.66 6.76 19.84
N ILE A 22 -11.04 5.58 19.90
CA ILE A 22 -11.27 4.61 20.96
C ILE A 22 -10.49 5.04 22.21
N GLN A 23 -11.20 5.36 23.28
CA GLN A 23 -10.62 5.84 24.55
C GLN A 23 -10.02 4.70 25.38
N ALA A 24 -10.62 3.51 25.35
CA ALA A 24 -10.09 2.34 26.05
C ALA A 24 -8.87 1.78 25.30
N LYS A 25 -7.71 1.73 25.98
CA LYS A 25 -6.46 1.15 25.45
C LYS A 25 -6.62 -0.27 24.87
N PRO A 26 -7.24 -1.25 25.57
CA PRO A 26 -7.30 -2.61 25.05
C PRO A 26 -8.17 -2.71 23.78
N GLU A 27 -9.22 -1.91 23.69
CA GLU A 27 -10.09 -1.85 22.50
C GLU A 27 -9.38 -1.19 21.32
N ARG A 28 -8.54 -0.18 21.59
CA ARG A 28 -7.73 0.51 20.58
C ARG A 28 -6.68 -0.45 19.99
N GLU A 29 -5.98 -1.19 20.82
CA GLU A 29 -4.98 -2.17 20.38
C GLU A 29 -5.63 -3.29 19.55
N ALA A 30 -6.78 -3.81 19.98
CA ALA A 30 -7.53 -4.79 19.21
C ALA A 30 -8.01 -4.26 17.85
N CYS A 31 -8.36 -2.97 17.75
CA CYS A 31 -8.74 -2.32 16.49
C CYS A 31 -7.56 -2.27 15.51
N TYR A 32 -6.38 -1.86 15.98
CA TYR A 32 -5.17 -1.83 15.17
C TYR A 32 -4.77 -3.23 14.69
N GLN A 33 -4.81 -4.24 15.56
CA GLN A 33 -4.46 -5.62 15.20
C GLN A 33 -5.36 -6.18 14.09
N ARG A 34 -6.66 -5.88 14.11
CA ARG A 34 -7.58 -6.29 13.03
C ARG A 34 -7.30 -5.55 11.73
N GLN A 35 -6.92 -4.27 11.81
CA GLN A 35 -6.56 -3.48 10.64
C GLN A 35 -5.26 -4.01 10.01
N GLU A 36 -4.25 -4.33 10.82
CA GLU A 36 -3.01 -4.94 10.37
C GLU A 36 -3.25 -6.32 9.75
N ALA A 37 -4.06 -7.17 10.38
CA ALA A 37 -4.44 -8.47 9.82
C ALA A 37 -5.19 -8.34 8.49
N ALA A 38 -6.10 -7.36 8.37
CA ALA A 38 -6.80 -7.08 7.13
C ALA A 38 -5.88 -6.50 6.05
N LEU A 39 -4.92 -5.65 6.41
CA LEU A 39 -3.88 -5.15 5.51
C LEU A 39 -2.94 -6.26 5.06
N ALA A 40 -2.55 -7.16 5.97
CA ALA A 40 -1.72 -8.32 5.66
C ALA A 40 -2.44 -9.29 4.72
N ALA A 41 -3.74 -9.53 4.93
CA ALA A 41 -4.56 -10.33 4.02
C ALA A 41 -4.82 -9.65 2.66
N LYS A 42 -4.84 -8.31 2.62
CA LYS A 42 -4.99 -7.52 1.39
C LYS A 42 -3.68 -7.27 0.65
N ARG A 43 -2.52 -7.52 1.27
CA ARG A 43 -1.22 -7.61 0.61
C ARG A 43 -1.18 -8.87 -0.27
N LYS A 44 -1.95 -8.83 -1.36
CA LYS A 44 -1.59 -9.53 -2.60
C LYS A 44 -0.19 -9.03 -3.01
N PRO A 45 0.65 -9.84 -3.66
CA PRO A 45 1.95 -9.39 -4.15
C PRO A 45 1.70 -8.41 -5.31
N GLU A 46 1.36 -7.17 -4.99
CA GLU A 46 1.56 -6.04 -5.88
C GLU A 46 3.07 -5.97 -6.17
N PRO A 47 3.47 -5.63 -7.41
CA PRO A 47 4.87 -5.32 -7.70
C PRO A 47 5.34 -4.33 -6.63
N SER A 48 6.31 -4.76 -5.81
CA SER A 48 6.74 -3.99 -4.65
C SER A 48 7.11 -2.58 -5.12
N ALA A 49 6.95 -1.58 -4.26
CA ALA A 49 7.41 -0.22 -4.59
C ALA A 49 8.86 -0.26 -5.13
N GLU A 50 9.68 -1.17 -4.62
CA GLU A 50 11.02 -1.48 -5.14
C GLU A 50 11.02 -2.00 -6.58
N SER A 51 10.12 -2.91 -6.99
CA SER A 51 10.07 -3.36 -8.38
C SER A 51 9.66 -2.23 -9.34
N LYS A 52 8.74 -1.35 -8.93
CA LYS A 52 8.41 -0.13 -9.70
C LYS A 52 9.62 0.80 -9.81
N THR A 53 10.39 0.96 -8.73
CA THR A 53 11.64 1.74 -8.74
C THR A 53 12.70 1.09 -9.65
N LEU A 54 12.87 -0.22 -9.59
CA LEU A 54 13.81 -0.96 -10.45
C LEU A 54 13.42 -0.85 -11.93
N GLU A 55 12.13 -0.92 -12.25
CA GLU A 55 11.62 -0.76 -13.60
C GLU A 55 11.84 0.67 -14.12
N SER A 56 11.54 1.68 -13.29
CA SER A 56 11.84 3.09 -13.61
C SER A 56 13.34 3.34 -13.85
N MET A 57 14.22 2.73 -13.03
CA MET A 57 15.67 2.84 -13.24
C MET A 57 16.14 2.17 -14.54
N ARG A 58 15.52 1.04 -14.93
CA ARG A 58 15.82 0.39 -16.22
C ARG A 58 15.38 1.26 -17.39
N GLN A 59 14.20 1.89 -17.30
CA GLN A 59 13.69 2.77 -18.34
C GLN A 59 14.62 3.98 -18.56
N MET A 60 15.05 4.66 -17.50
CA MET A 60 15.96 5.81 -17.63
C MET A 60 17.26 5.45 -18.36
N ARG A 61 17.85 4.28 -18.07
CA ARG A 61 19.07 3.83 -18.77
C ARG A 61 18.84 3.59 -20.26
N GLN A 62 17.68 3.06 -20.63
CA GLN A 62 17.33 2.85 -22.04
C GLN A 62 17.12 4.17 -22.77
N ASP A 63 16.48 5.13 -22.10
CA ASP A 63 16.24 6.47 -22.65
C ASP A 63 17.56 7.22 -22.85
N ASP A 64 18.48 7.16 -21.88
CA ASP A 64 19.83 7.72 -22.00
C ASP A 64 20.60 7.13 -23.19
N ASP A 65 20.61 5.81 -23.33
CA ASP A 65 21.23 5.11 -24.45
C ASP A 65 20.65 5.53 -25.81
N ALA A 66 19.32 5.75 -25.88
CA ALA A 66 18.65 6.21 -27.08
C ALA A 66 19.03 7.66 -27.44
N VAL A 67 19.11 8.53 -26.44
CA VAL A 67 19.56 9.93 -26.60
C VAL A 67 21.00 9.97 -27.10
N TYR A 68 21.92 9.20 -26.50
CA TYR A 68 23.31 9.13 -26.96
C TYR A 68 23.44 8.66 -28.41
N ARG A 69 22.68 7.64 -28.80
CA ARG A 69 22.65 7.18 -30.22
C ARG A 69 22.09 8.25 -31.14
N SER A 70 21.03 8.95 -30.73
CA SER A 70 20.42 10.05 -31.50
C SER A 70 21.43 11.18 -31.72
N ILE A 71 22.10 11.64 -30.65
CA ILE A 71 23.13 12.69 -30.71
C ILE A 71 24.27 12.25 -31.64
N ASN A 72 24.75 11.01 -31.51
CA ASN A 72 25.82 10.50 -32.34
C ASN A 72 25.42 10.38 -33.83
N ASN A 73 24.14 10.17 -34.14
CA ASN A 73 23.62 10.19 -35.50
C ASN A 73 23.48 11.62 -36.05
N ILE A 74 23.16 12.60 -35.21
CA ILE A 74 23.05 14.02 -35.60
C ILE A 74 24.42 14.63 -35.89
N CYS A 75 25.47 14.25 -35.13
CA CYS A 75 26.80 14.82 -35.25
C CYS A 75 27.72 14.15 -36.30
N ARG A 76 27.21 13.30 -37.20
CA ARG A 76 28.01 12.66 -38.27
C ARG A 76 28.34 13.56 -39.46
N GLY A 77 28.93 14.72 -39.20
CA GLY A 77 29.70 15.49 -40.20
C GLY A 77 29.05 16.78 -40.68
N CYS A 78 29.25 17.83 -39.90
CA CYS A 78 29.72 19.11 -40.43
C CYS A 78 31.16 19.31 -39.94
#